data_AF-A0A2M9WIX7-F1
#
_entry.id   AF-A0A2M9WIX7-F1
#
_cell.length_a   1.000
_cell.length_b   1.000
_cell.length_c   1.000
_cell.angle_alpha   90.00
_cell.angle_beta   90.00
_cell.angle_gamma   90.00
#
_symmetry.space_group_name_H-M   'P 1'
#
loop_
_entity.id
_entity.type
_entity.pdbx_description
1 polymer ?
#
loop_
_entity_poly.entity_id
_entity_poly.type
_entity_poly.pdbx_seq_one_letter_code
_entity_poly.pdbx_strand_id
1 'polypeptide(L)'
;MITFNPSIGLKEYIKDELKKYGHKYNDNLSWEDNLLVVYSFQRKIPDDKPRVVIELPRIKVPIHLLKGYEKLKEKITKGLSLRGHLSKNTSKFKFHDLLLNYWNIHHFHLSVEKDSNGYFERTGYILFAVVYDNAIIFIDVLNHPTAQNDGWSNVDLIEKIHKYVPDVISKFKSSQVSGLTLTSMQRMTLHKKHANYAMKLSDETTYHFMGVMASGDSFFDTHKLMHLKITIDRFKVYIENEEEKIKIALKESEKNIELTLSIDNNKPFVYSPLHKTIINFIN
;
A
#
# COMPACT_ATOMS: atom_id res chain seq x y z
N MET A 1 -16.12 16.21 32.50
CA MET A 1 -16.13 14.84 31.95
C MET A 1 -15.39 14.86 30.62
N ILE A 2 -14.52 13.87 30.35
CA ILE A 2 -13.83 13.78 29.06
C ILE A 2 -14.69 12.98 28.07
N THR A 3 -14.89 13.50 26.87
CA THR A 3 -15.51 12.78 25.75
C THR A 3 -14.47 12.59 24.65
N PHE A 4 -14.26 11.34 24.22
CA PHE A 4 -13.34 11.03 23.12
C PHE A 4 -14.12 10.63 21.88
N ASN A 5 -14.11 11.51 20.86
CA ASN A 5 -14.74 11.27 19.57
C ASN A 5 -13.67 11.15 18.46
N PRO A 6 -13.10 9.95 18.25
CA PRO A 6 -12.05 9.75 17.24
C PRO A 6 -12.52 9.99 15.80
N SER A 7 -13.83 9.88 15.54
CA SER A 7 -14.39 9.97 14.19
C SER A 7 -14.24 11.36 13.56
N ILE A 8 -14.20 12.42 14.38
CA ILE A 8 -14.06 13.81 13.90
C ILE A 8 -12.70 13.98 13.23
N GLY A 9 -11.61 13.76 13.98
CA GLY A 9 -10.25 13.87 13.47
C GLY A 9 -9.91 12.85 12.40
N LEU A 10 -10.47 11.64 12.48
CA LEU A 10 -10.36 10.65 11.39
C LEU A 10 -10.97 11.17 10.08
N LYS A 11 -12.18 11.74 10.14
CA LYS A 11 -12.86 12.26 8.96
C LYS A 11 -12.09 13.42 8.33
N GLU A 12 -11.49 14.29 9.13
CA GLU A 12 -10.61 15.36 8.65
C GLU A 12 -9.35 14.80 7.97
N TYR A 13 -8.63 13.90 8.64
CA TYR A 13 -7.46 13.22 8.06
C TYR A 13 -7.79 12.54 6.72
N ILE A 14 -8.87 11.77 6.67
CA ILE A 14 -9.28 11.06 5.44
C ILE A 14 -9.61 12.04 4.32
N LYS A 15 -10.30 13.14 4.61
CA LYS A 15 -10.60 14.19 3.61
C LYS A 15 -9.32 14.77 3.03
N ASP A 16 -8.35 15.10 3.88
CA ASP A 16 -7.09 15.68 3.45
C ASP A 16 -6.27 14.70 2.62
N GLU A 17 -6.19 13.43 3.04
CA GLU A 17 -5.49 12.38 2.30
C GLU A 17 -6.14 12.11 0.93
N LEU A 18 -7.47 11.93 0.87
CA LEU A 18 -8.17 11.71 -0.40
C LEU A 18 -7.98 12.88 -1.37
N LYS A 19 -7.94 14.11 -0.86
CA LYS A 19 -7.71 15.31 -1.66
C LYS A 19 -6.34 15.28 -2.34
N LYS A 20 -5.28 14.77 -1.67
CA LYS A 20 -3.94 14.59 -2.28
C LYS A 20 -3.98 13.68 -3.51
N TYR A 21 -4.95 12.75 -3.57
CA TYR A 21 -5.11 11.84 -4.70
C TYR A 21 -6.15 12.30 -5.73
N GLY A 22 -6.82 13.43 -5.50
CA GLY A 22 -7.86 13.98 -6.38
C GLY A 22 -9.26 13.46 -6.09
N HIS A 23 -9.50 12.91 -4.90
CA HIS A 23 -10.79 12.36 -4.49
C HIS A 23 -11.40 13.16 -3.33
N LYS A 24 -12.72 13.04 -3.20
CA LYS A 24 -13.48 13.57 -2.06
C LYS A 24 -13.88 12.43 -1.13
N TYR A 25 -14.09 12.74 0.14
CA TYR A 25 -14.74 11.83 1.08
C TYR A 25 -16.10 11.40 0.53
N ASN A 26 -16.40 10.10 0.57
CA ASN A 26 -17.68 9.55 0.14
C ASN A 26 -18.57 9.36 1.37
N ASP A 27 -19.56 10.24 1.54
CA ASP A 27 -20.49 10.19 2.67
C ASP A 27 -21.45 8.97 2.63
N ASN A 28 -21.51 8.23 1.52
CA ASN A 28 -22.26 6.97 1.43
C ASN A 28 -21.46 5.76 1.97
N LEU A 29 -20.20 5.97 2.35
CA LEU A 29 -19.32 4.94 2.88
C LEU A 29 -18.98 5.22 4.34
N SER A 30 -18.65 4.16 5.07
CA SER A 30 -18.11 4.27 6.42
C SER A 30 -16.77 5.02 6.42
N TRP A 31 -16.34 5.53 7.58
CA TRP A 31 -14.99 6.12 7.67
C TRP A 31 -13.93 5.05 7.46
N GLU A 32 -14.19 3.80 7.86
CA GLU A 32 -13.32 2.65 7.61
C GLU A 32 -13.11 2.40 6.11
N ASP A 33 -14.19 2.39 5.33
CA ASP A 33 -14.13 2.17 3.88
C ASP A 33 -13.40 3.31 3.18
N ASN A 34 -13.66 4.56 3.56
CA ASN A 34 -12.90 5.69 3.04
C ASN A 34 -11.41 5.61 3.43
N LEU A 35 -11.10 5.16 4.64
CA LEU A 35 -9.71 5.02 5.10
C LEU A 35 -8.98 3.87 4.40
N LEU A 36 -9.66 2.75 4.10
CA LEU A 36 -9.08 1.67 3.28
C LEU A 36 -8.69 2.18 1.89
N VAL A 37 -9.50 3.08 1.31
CA VAL A 37 -9.18 3.72 0.04
C VAL A 37 -7.93 4.59 0.14
N VAL A 38 -7.79 5.38 1.22
CA VAL A 38 -6.57 6.15 1.52
C VAL A 38 -5.35 5.23 1.59
N TYR A 39 -5.41 4.15 2.38
CA TYR A 39 -4.30 3.20 2.50
C TYR A 39 -3.96 2.53 1.18
N SER A 40 -4.97 2.21 0.38
CA SER A 40 -4.77 1.67 -0.95
C SER A 40 -4.02 2.64 -1.86
N PHE A 41 -4.36 3.94 -1.84
CA PHE A 41 -3.62 4.95 -2.61
C PHE A 41 -2.17 5.10 -2.14
N GLN A 42 -1.95 5.20 -0.82
CA GLN A 42 -0.61 5.28 -0.23
C GLN A 42 0.28 4.10 -0.64
N ARG A 43 -0.28 2.89 -0.77
CA ARG A 43 0.46 1.70 -1.22
C ARG A 43 0.67 1.64 -2.73
N LYS A 44 -0.33 2.04 -3.52
CA LYS A 44 -0.28 1.99 -4.99
C LYS A 44 0.60 3.08 -5.60
N ILE A 45 0.64 4.26 -4.98
CA ILE A 45 1.31 5.44 -5.52
C ILE A 45 2.53 5.72 -4.66
N PRO A 46 3.75 5.36 -5.12
CA PRO A 46 4.96 5.65 -4.38
C PRO A 46 5.14 7.15 -4.16
N ASP A 47 5.56 7.53 -2.94
CA ASP A 47 5.87 8.92 -2.61
C ASP A 47 6.98 9.49 -3.51
N ASP A 48 6.89 10.79 -3.77
CA ASP A 48 7.87 11.56 -4.53
C ASP A 48 9.14 11.78 -3.69
N LYS A 49 10.03 10.78 -3.69
CA LYS A 49 11.31 10.83 -2.98
C LYS A 49 12.41 10.00 -3.66
N PRO A 50 13.68 10.42 -3.55
CA PRO A 50 14.82 9.70 -4.12
C PRO A 50 14.88 8.26 -3.61
N ARG A 51 15.11 7.32 -4.53
CA ARG A 51 15.35 5.92 -4.20
C ARG A 51 16.51 5.37 -5.02
N VAL A 52 17.24 4.43 -4.43
CA VAL A 52 18.25 3.63 -5.15
C VAL A 52 17.53 2.67 -6.11
N VAL A 53 18.03 2.56 -7.33
CA VAL A 53 17.54 1.55 -8.29
C VAL A 53 18.44 0.33 -8.19
N ILE A 54 17.84 -0.84 -7.94
CA ILE A 54 18.51 -2.14 -7.93
C ILE A 54 17.94 -2.95 -9.09
N GLU A 55 18.77 -3.33 -10.04
CA GLU A 55 18.36 -4.11 -11.20
C GLU A 55 18.72 -5.58 -10.97
N LEU A 56 17.72 -6.48 -10.99
CA LEU A 56 18.02 -7.91 -10.91
C LEU A 56 18.81 -8.37 -12.15
N PRO A 57 19.64 -9.41 -12.03
CA PRO A 57 20.42 -9.90 -13.16
C PRO A 57 19.54 -10.33 -14.35
N ARG A 58 20.03 -10.03 -15.57
CA ARG A 58 19.45 -10.49 -16.85
C ARG A 58 18.09 -9.89 -17.22
N ILE A 59 17.74 -8.70 -16.73
CA ILE A 59 16.62 -7.93 -17.28
C ILE A 59 16.91 -7.61 -18.75
N LYS A 60 15.98 -7.95 -19.64
CA LYS A 60 16.08 -7.63 -21.08
C LYS A 60 15.12 -6.51 -21.41
N VAL A 61 15.66 -5.33 -21.70
CA VAL A 61 14.86 -4.17 -22.12
C VAL A 61 14.85 -4.10 -23.66
N PRO A 62 13.69 -4.23 -24.31
CA PRO A 62 13.58 -3.99 -25.76
C PRO A 62 14.18 -2.64 -26.16
N ILE A 63 14.90 -2.62 -27.29
CA ILE A 63 15.72 -1.45 -27.68
C ILE A 63 14.89 -0.16 -27.81
N HIS A 64 13.65 -0.27 -28.29
CA HIS A 64 12.72 0.86 -28.44
C HIS A 64 12.23 1.42 -27.09
N LEU A 65 12.43 0.71 -25.97
CA LEU A 65 12.03 1.13 -24.62
C LEU A 65 13.18 1.69 -23.78
N LEU A 66 14.44 1.54 -24.22
CA LEU A 66 15.61 1.94 -23.44
C LEU A 66 15.53 3.39 -22.97
N LYS A 67 15.06 4.30 -23.83
CA LYS A 67 14.89 5.71 -23.47
C LYS A 67 13.85 5.93 -22.36
N GLY A 68 12.73 5.20 -22.41
CA GLY A 68 11.69 5.26 -21.38
C GLY A 68 12.16 4.64 -20.05
N TYR A 69 12.91 3.54 -20.14
CA TYR A 69 13.51 2.85 -19.00
C TYR A 69 14.53 3.72 -18.26
N GLU A 70 15.49 4.33 -18.98
CA GLU A 70 16.48 5.21 -18.36
C GLU A 70 15.86 6.49 -17.79
N LYS A 71 14.83 7.06 -18.46
CA LYS A 71 14.07 8.18 -17.89
C LYS A 71 13.34 7.80 -16.59
N LEU A 72 12.79 6.59 -16.51
CA LEU A 72 12.17 6.12 -15.27
C LEU A 72 13.22 6.02 -14.15
N LYS A 73 14.40 5.45 -14.42
CA LYS A 73 15.51 5.39 -13.46
C LYS A 73 15.96 6.76 -12.99
N GLU A 74 16.10 7.70 -13.91
CA GLU A 74 16.42 9.10 -13.60
C GLU A 74 15.37 9.73 -12.68
N LYS A 75 14.07 9.51 -12.96
CA LYS A 75 12.99 10.02 -12.12
C LYS A 75 13.02 9.42 -10.72
N ILE A 76 13.26 8.12 -10.61
CA ILE A 76 13.35 7.41 -9.33
C ILE A 76 14.51 7.96 -8.48
N THR A 77 15.70 8.09 -9.08
CA THR A 77 16.91 8.58 -8.40
C THR A 77 16.80 10.05 -8.00
N LYS A 78 16.06 10.86 -8.77
CA LYS A 78 15.77 12.27 -8.44
C LYS A 78 14.57 12.47 -7.51
N GLY A 79 13.81 11.41 -7.22
CA GLY A 79 12.59 11.51 -6.41
C GLY A 79 11.42 12.23 -7.07
N LEU A 80 11.37 12.20 -8.40
CA LEU A 80 10.28 12.80 -9.16
C LEU A 80 9.07 11.85 -9.21
N SER A 81 7.89 12.42 -9.43
CA SER A 81 6.65 11.64 -9.39
C SER A 81 6.60 10.47 -10.36
N LEU A 82 6.30 9.29 -9.80
CA LEU A 82 6.11 8.05 -10.56
C LEU A 82 4.66 7.85 -11.01
N ARG A 83 3.72 8.69 -10.57
CA ARG A 83 2.28 8.53 -10.83
C ARG A 83 1.95 8.32 -12.32
N GLY A 84 2.59 9.08 -13.20
CA GLY A 84 2.37 8.96 -14.64
C GLY A 84 2.81 7.62 -15.24
N HIS A 85 3.69 6.86 -14.57
CA HIS A 85 4.10 5.52 -15.01
C HIS A 85 3.16 4.41 -14.51
N LEU A 86 2.22 4.71 -13.62
CA LEU A 86 1.27 3.72 -13.10
C LEU A 86 0.08 3.56 -14.04
N SER A 87 -0.71 2.52 -13.83
CA SER A 87 -1.99 2.34 -14.52
C SER A 87 -2.94 3.50 -14.27
N LYS A 88 -3.72 3.90 -15.28
CA LYS A 88 -4.85 4.84 -15.11
C LYS A 88 -5.88 4.34 -14.10
N ASN A 89 -5.98 3.01 -13.90
CA ASN A 89 -6.87 2.45 -12.89
C ASN A 89 -6.39 2.74 -11.46
N THR A 90 -5.12 3.07 -11.26
CA THR A 90 -4.57 3.44 -9.95
C THR A 90 -5.21 4.70 -9.40
N SER A 91 -5.78 5.58 -10.22
CA SER A 91 -6.55 6.75 -9.77
C SER A 91 -8.05 6.48 -9.60
N LYS A 92 -8.50 5.22 -9.68
CA LYS A 92 -9.90 4.89 -9.35
C LYS A 92 -10.05 4.75 -7.84
N PHE A 93 -11.16 5.26 -7.32
CA PHE A 93 -11.51 5.20 -5.90
C PHE A 93 -11.45 3.78 -5.34
N LYS A 94 -11.94 2.78 -6.10
CA LYS A 94 -11.76 1.36 -5.78
C LYS A 94 -11.17 0.63 -6.98
N PHE A 95 -10.04 -0.03 -6.77
CA PHE A 95 -9.33 -0.84 -7.77
C PHE A 95 -8.45 -1.86 -7.05
N HIS A 96 -8.48 -3.12 -7.47
CA HIS A 96 -7.62 -4.17 -6.90
C HIS A 96 -6.51 -4.49 -7.90
N ASP A 97 -5.28 -4.13 -7.54
CA ASP A 97 -4.09 -4.50 -8.29
C ASP A 97 -3.60 -5.86 -7.78
N LEU A 98 -3.73 -6.90 -8.61
CA LEU A 98 -3.48 -8.28 -8.17
C LEU A 98 -2.02 -8.49 -7.76
N LEU A 99 -1.05 -8.08 -8.57
CA LEU A 99 0.36 -8.28 -8.26
C LEU A 99 0.79 -7.43 -7.06
N LEU A 100 0.29 -6.21 -6.95
CA LEU A 100 0.58 -5.39 -5.78
C LEU A 100 -0.05 -5.98 -4.51
N ASN A 101 -1.28 -6.48 -4.59
CA ASN A 101 -1.98 -7.03 -3.43
C ASN A 101 -1.39 -8.37 -2.98
N TYR A 102 -0.98 -9.25 -3.91
CA TYR A 102 -0.47 -10.58 -3.60
C TYR A 102 1.05 -10.66 -3.44
N TRP A 103 1.81 -9.74 -4.03
CA TRP A 103 3.28 -9.85 -4.06
C TRP A 103 3.98 -8.54 -3.75
N ASN A 104 3.24 -7.46 -3.51
CA ASN A 104 3.80 -6.11 -3.39
C ASN A 104 4.65 -5.71 -4.62
N ILE A 105 4.25 -6.19 -5.79
CA ILE A 105 4.91 -5.89 -7.07
C ILE A 105 4.12 -4.81 -7.79
N HIS A 106 4.76 -3.65 -7.99
CA HIS A 106 4.28 -2.59 -8.86
C HIS A 106 4.61 -2.90 -10.31
N HIS A 107 3.85 -2.30 -11.22
CA HIS A 107 4.16 -2.30 -12.64
C HIS A 107 4.18 -0.88 -13.19
N PHE A 108 5.23 -0.57 -13.95
CA PHE A 108 5.49 0.76 -14.51
C PHE A 108 5.50 0.73 -16.04
N HIS A 109 4.74 1.62 -16.64
CA HIS A 109 4.76 1.86 -18.07
C HIS A 109 6.07 2.56 -18.49
N LEU A 110 6.68 2.05 -19.56
CA LEU A 110 7.92 2.54 -20.13
C LEU A 110 7.61 3.29 -21.42
N SER A 111 7.48 4.62 -21.35
CA SER A 111 7.37 5.48 -22.52
C SER A 111 8.06 6.81 -22.25
N VAL A 112 8.27 7.59 -23.32
CA VAL A 112 8.72 8.97 -23.25
C VAL A 112 7.59 9.97 -23.47
N GLU A 113 6.49 9.53 -24.06
CA GLU A 113 5.32 10.34 -24.40
C GLU A 113 4.24 10.18 -23.35
N LYS A 114 3.58 11.29 -23.02
CA LYS A 114 2.47 11.33 -22.07
C LYS A 114 1.20 11.71 -22.80
N ASP A 115 0.10 11.15 -22.35
CA ASP A 115 -1.23 11.60 -22.74
C ASP A 115 -1.60 12.93 -22.08
N SER A 116 -2.76 13.47 -22.47
CA SER A 116 -3.31 14.72 -21.93
C SER A 116 -3.59 14.70 -20.42
N ASN A 117 -3.64 13.51 -19.80
CA ASN A 117 -3.88 13.33 -18.37
C ASN A 117 -2.57 13.09 -17.60
N GLY A 118 -1.41 13.20 -18.28
CA GLY A 118 -0.09 13.05 -17.68
C GLY A 118 0.39 11.60 -17.48
N TYR A 119 -0.32 10.61 -18.03
CA TYR A 119 0.08 9.21 -18.00
C TYR A 119 0.92 8.85 -19.23
N PHE A 120 1.95 8.03 -19.04
CA PHE A 120 2.78 7.57 -20.14
C PHE A 120 2.01 6.64 -21.08
N GLU A 121 2.28 6.77 -22.38
CA GLU A 121 1.65 5.92 -23.39
C GLU A 121 1.99 4.43 -23.20
N ARG A 122 1.06 3.57 -23.62
CA ARG A 122 1.19 2.13 -23.47
C ARG A 122 2.01 1.56 -24.62
N THR A 123 3.23 1.14 -24.31
CA THR A 123 4.15 0.54 -25.30
C THR A 123 4.00 -0.97 -25.46
N GLY A 124 3.01 -1.57 -24.80
CA GLY A 124 2.82 -3.01 -24.76
C GLY A 124 3.73 -3.74 -23.77
N TYR A 125 4.76 -3.09 -23.23
CA TYR A 125 5.65 -3.62 -22.19
C TYR A 125 5.57 -2.79 -20.91
N ILE A 126 5.80 -3.46 -19.78
CA ILE A 126 5.86 -2.85 -18.45
C ILE A 126 7.02 -3.42 -17.64
N LEU A 127 7.59 -2.58 -16.79
CA LEU A 127 8.57 -2.96 -15.80
C LEU A 127 7.86 -3.42 -14.52
N PHE A 128 8.13 -4.64 -14.09
CA PHE A 128 7.74 -5.13 -12.76
C PHE A 128 8.82 -4.80 -11.74
N ALA A 129 8.41 -4.27 -10.59
CA ALA A 129 9.35 -3.87 -9.54
C ALA A 129 8.73 -3.96 -8.14
N VAL A 130 9.58 -4.18 -7.13
CA VAL A 130 9.19 -4.01 -5.72
C VAL A 130 9.65 -2.64 -5.24
N VAL A 131 8.74 -1.85 -4.68
CA VAL A 131 9.03 -0.50 -4.17
C VAL A 131 9.19 -0.55 -2.66
N TYR A 132 10.32 -0.03 -2.18
CA TYR A 132 10.62 0.24 -0.79
C TYR A 132 10.75 1.74 -0.52
N ASP A 133 10.98 2.07 0.75
CA ASP A 133 11.14 3.45 1.20
C ASP A 133 12.34 4.13 0.53
N ASN A 134 13.48 3.45 0.49
CA ASN A 134 14.78 3.96 0.04
C ASN A 134 15.28 3.31 -1.26
N ALA A 135 14.61 2.28 -1.78
CA ALA A 135 15.03 1.55 -2.96
C ALA A 135 13.84 1.08 -3.82
N ILE A 136 14.10 0.84 -5.10
CA ILE A 136 13.19 0.12 -6.00
C ILE A 136 13.99 -1.00 -6.66
N ILE A 137 13.49 -2.22 -6.53
CA ILE A 137 14.09 -3.42 -7.11
C ILE A 137 13.36 -3.76 -8.40
N PHE A 138 14.03 -3.58 -9.53
CA PHE A 138 13.52 -3.95 -10.85
C PHE A 138 13.65 -5.46 -11.03
N ILE A 139 12.53 -6.12 -11.32
CA ILE A 139 12.46 -7.58 -11.44
C ILE A 139 12.62 -7.99 -12.90
N ASP A 140 11.79 -7.42 -13.78
CA ASP A 140 11.81 -7.73 -15.21
C ASP A 140 10.99 -6.74 -16.05
N VAL A 141 11.26 -6.69 -17.35
CA VAL A 141 10.44 -6.01 -18.35
C VAL A 141 9.75 -7.05 -19.22
N LEU A 142 8.42 -7.16 -19.09
CA LEU A 142 7.61 -8.13 -19.82
C LEU A 142 6.46 -7.45 -20.55
N ASN A 143 5.85 -8.16 -21.49
CA ASN A 143 4.62 -7.72 -22.12
C ASN A 143 3.55 -7.47 -21.07
N HIS A 144 2.78 -6.40 -21.25
CA HIS A 144 1.66 -6.06 -20.40
C HIS A 144 0.65 -7.21 -20.45
N PRO A 145 0.30 -7.80 -19.29
CA PRO A 145 -0.61 -8.92 -19.32
C PRO A 145 -2.00 -8.51 -19.80
N THR A 146 -2.62 -9.32 -20.66
CA THR A 146 -3.97 -9.15 -21.20
C THR A 146 -4.94 -10.11 -20.50
N ALA A 147 -6.25 -9.98 -20.73
CA ALA A 147 -7.22 -10.93 -20.17
C ALA A 147 -7.04 -12.38 -20.71
N GLN A 148 -6.29 -12.53 -21.81
CA GLN A 148 -6.05 -13.80 -22.50
C GLN A 148 -4.71 -14.42 -22.11
N ASN A 149 -3.82 -13.68 -21.44
CA ASN A 149 -2.59 -14.20 -20.91
C ASN A 149 -2.57 -14.10 -19.37
N ASP A 150 -1.74 -14.91 -18.76
CA ASP A 150 -1.69 -15.20 -17.34
C ASP A 150 -0.66 -14.35 -16.58
N GLY A 151 -0.18 -13.26 -17.19
CA GLY A 151 0.97 -12.52 -16.68
C GLY A 151 0.75 -11.84 -15.32
N TRP A 152 -0.50 -11.58 -14.91
CA TRP A 152 -0.82 -11.05 -13.57
C TRP A 152 -0.72 -12.10 -12.44
N SER A 153 -0.50 -13.38 -12.78
CA SER A 153 -0.20 -14.46 -11.84
C SER A 153 1.12 -15.17 -12.22
N ASN A 154 2.05 -14.46 -12.87
CA ASN A 154 3.32 -15.04 -13.33
C ASN A 154 4.24 -15.41 -12.16
N VAL A 155 4.51 -16.70 -11.98
CA VAL A 155 5.39 -17.22 -10.93
C VAL A 155 6.86 -16.90 -11.18
N ASP A 156 7.27 -16.67 -12.44
CA ASP A 156 8.66 -16.37 -12.79
C ASP A 156 9.17 -15.09 -12.13
N LEU A 157 8.27 -14.13 -11.86
CA LEU A 157 8.61 -12.92 -11.11
C LEU A 157 9.06 -13.28 -9.68
N ILE A 158 8.40 -14.25 -9.05
CA ILE A 158 8.69 -14.68 -7.68
C ILE A 158 9.91 -15.59 -7.64
N GLU A 159 10.07 -16.47 -8.63
CA GLU A 159 11.29 -17.26 -8.83
C GLU A 159 12.53 -16.34 -8.95
N LYS A 160 12.43 -15.24 -9.70
CA LYS A 160 13.51 -14.24 -9.82
C LYS A 160 13.82 -13.55 -8.50
N ILE A 161 12.80 -13.10 -7.77
CA ILE A 161 12.99 -12.48 -6.45
C ILE A 161 13.65 -13.50 -5.50
N HIS A 162 13.12 -14.72 -5.42
CA HIS A 162 13.66 -15.78 -4.59
C HIS A 162 15.13 -16.07 -4.91
N LYS A 163 15.48 -16.16 -6.18
CA LYS A 163 16.84 -16.49 -6.62
C LYS A 163 17.86 -15.40 -6.30
N TYR A 164 17.51 -14.13 -6.52
CA TYR A 164 18.50 -13.03 -6.50
C TYR A 164 18.42 -12.15 -5.25
N VAL A 165 17.24 -12.03 -4.64
CA VAL A 165 16.98 -11.17 -3.48
C VAL A 165 15.94 -11.81 -2.53
N PRO A 166 16.17 -13.04 -2.04
CA PRO A 166 15.17 -13.79 -1.27
C PRO A 166 14.67 -13.05 -0.02
N ASP A 167 15.48 -12.17 0.55
CA ASP A 167 15.15 -11.36 1.72
C ASP A 167 13.93 -10.47 1.52
N VAL A 168 13.64 -10.06 0.27
CA VAL A 168 12.47 -9.24 -0.10
C VAL A 168 11.15 -9.94 0.25
N ILE A 169 11.12 -11.26 0.12
CA ILE A 169 9.93 -12.11 0.36
C ILE A 169 10.11 -13.08 1.52
N SER A 170 11.23 -13.02 2.25
CA SER A 170 11.59 -13.97 3.31
C SER A 170 10.52 -14.06 4.42
N LYS A 171 9.87 -12.95 4.75
CA LYS A 171 8.77 -12.90 5.74
C LYS A 171 7.53 -13.73 5.35
N PHE A 172 7.42 -14.12 4.07
CA PHE A 172 6.36 -14.99 3.58
C PHE A 172 6.81 -16.45 3.43
N LYS A 173 8.09 -16.74 3.63
CA LYS A 173 8.61 -18.11 3.57
C LYS A 173 8.04 -18.91 4.73
N SER A 174 7.51 -20.09 4.45
CA SER A 174 6.93 -20.97 5.48
C SER A 174 7.46 -22.39 5.32
N SER A 175 7.93 -22.97 6.42
CA SER A 175 8.25 -24.40 6.52
C SER A 175 7.11 -25.22 7.14
N GLN A 176 6.04 -24.57 7.60
CA GLN A 176 4.94 -25.22 8.32
C GLN A 176 3.74 -25.56 7.43
N VAL A 177 3.73 -25.06 6.20
CA VAL A 177 2.62 -25.25 5.25
C VAL A 177 3.16 -25.87 3.97
N SER A 178 2.50 -26.91 3.48
CA SER A 178 2.81 -27.49 2.18
C SER A 178 2.38 -26.54 1.06
N GLY A 179 3.32 -26.13 0.20
CA GLY A 179 3.03 -25.31 -0.96
C GLY A 179 2.35 -26.10 -2.09
N LEU A 180 1.57 -25.41 -2.90
CA LEU A 180 0.91 -25.92 -4.09
C LEU A 180 1.67 -25.52 -5.35
N THR A 181 1.84 -26.48 -6.27
CA THR A 181 2.30 -26.22 -7.65
C THR A 181 1.08 -26.03 -8.53
N LEU A 182 0.68 -24.78 -8.74
CA LEU A 182 -0.49 -24.42 -9.54
C LEU A 182 -0.06 -23.89 -10.90
N THR A 183 -0.84 -24.13 -11.95
CA THR A 183 -0.68 -23.41 -13.23
C THR A 183 -1.09 -21.95 -13.06
N SER A 184 -0.65 -21.07 -13.94
CA SER A 184 -1.01 -19.66 -13.85
C SER A 184 -2.53 -19.42 -13.98
N MET A 185 -3.24 -20.26 -14.75
CA MET A 185 -4.70 -20.22 -14.88
C MET A 185 -5.40 -20.62 -13.56
N GLN A 186 -4.88 -21.63 -12.86
CA GLN A 186 -5.35 -22.00 -11.53
C GLN A 186 -5.10 -20.86 -10.52
N ARG A 187 -3.89 -20.27 -10.51
CA ARG A 187 -3.59 -19.10 -9.68
C ARG A 187 -4.53 -17.93 -9.97
N MET A 188 -4.80 -17.65 -11.25
CA MET A 188 -5.73 -16.60 -11.66
C MET A 188 -7.16 -16.87 -11.19
N THR A 189 -7.59 -18.14 -11.20
CA THR A 189 -8.90 -18.55 -10.70
C THR A 189 -9.01 -18.29 -9.19
N LEU A 190 -7.97 -18.61 -8.43
CA LEU A 190 -7.90 -18.29 -7.00
C LEU A 190 -7.91 -16.78 -6.76
N HIS A 191 -7.13 -16.01 -7.51
CA HIS A 191 -7.10 -14.55 -7.40
C HIS A 191 -8.48 -13.93 -7.66
N LYS A 192 -9.22 -14.39 -8.67
CA LYS A 192 -10.60 -13.95 -8.97
C LYS A 192 -11.59 -14.28 -7.86
N LYS A 193 -11.31 -15.30 -7.05
CA LYS A 193 -12.11 -15.72 -5.90
C LYS A 193 -11.59 -15.15 -4.57
N HIS A 194 -10.61 -14.25 -4.62
CA HIS A 194 -9.91 -13.69 -3.45
C HIS A 194 -9.34 -14.75 -2.49
N ALA A 195 -8.94 -15.89 -3.04
CA ALA A 195 -8.36 -16.98 -2.27
C ALA A 195 -6.84 -16.78 -2.15
N ASN A 196 -6.33 -16.96 -0.93
CA ASN A 196 -4.90 -17.06 -0.66
C ASN A 196 -4.47 -18.53 -0.73
N TYR A 197 -3.20 -18.76 -1.07
CA TYR A 197 -2.63 -20.10 -1.16
C TYR A 197 -1.14 -20.06 -0.81
N ALA A 198 -0.62 -21.19 -0.35
CA ALA A 198 0.82 -21.39 -0.24
C ALA A 198 1.36 -21.80 -1.62
N MET A 199 2.33 -21.06 -2.12
CA MET A 199 2.97 -21.31 -3.41
C MET A 199 4.27 -22.06 -3.21
N LYS A 200 4.45 -23.14 -3.96
CA LYS A 200 5.71 -23.87 -4.04
C LYS A 200 6.51 -23.40 -5.26
N LEU A 201 7.79 -23.08 -5.05
CA LEU A 201 8.75 -22.74 -6.10
C LEU A 201 9.47 -23.98 -6.63
N SER A 202 10.24 -23.78 -7.69
CA SER A 202 11.02 -24.82 -8.38
C SER A 202 12.05 -25.55 -7.51
N ASP A 203 12.55 -24.91 -6.45
CA ASP A 203 13.49 -25.49 -5.47
C ASP A 203 12.79 -26.13 -4.25
N GLU A 204 11.47 -26.33 -4.33
CA GLU A 204 10.58 -26.78 -3.25
C GLU A 204 10.39 -25.75 -2.11
N THR A 205 11.00 -24.55 -2.18
CA THR A 205 10.72 -23.50 -1.20
C THR A 205 9.25 -23.08 -1.28
N THR A 206 8.60 -23.02 -0.11
CA THR A 206 7.20 -22.58 0.00
C THR A 206 7.09 -21.16 0.55
N TYR A 207 6.28 -20.35 -0.11
CA TYR A 207 5.86 -19.03 0.34
C TYR A 207 4.34 -19.02 0.58
N HIS A 208 3.91 -18.68 1.79
CA HIS A 208 2.50 -18.50 2.12
C HIS A 208 2.20 -17.02 2.31
N PHE A 209 1.31 -16.49 1.47
CA PHE A 209 0.99 -15.08 1.46
C PHE A 209 -0.47 -14.84 1.83
N MET A 210 -0.71 -13.87 2.72
CA MET A 210 -2.03 -13.32 2.98
C MET A 210 -2.13 -12.01 2.20
N GLY A 211 -2.66 -12.07 0.97
CA GLY A 211 -2.61 -10.90 0.08
C GLY A 211 -3.90 -10.13 0.00
N VAL A 212 -5.02 -10.84 0.01
CA VAL A 212 -6.35 -10.24 0.00
C VAL A 212 -7.23 -10.85 1.08
N MET A 213 -8.17 -10.05 1.54
CA MET A 213 -9.30 -10.49 2.37
C MET A 213 -10.38 -11.09 1.48
N ALA A 214 -11.39 -11.75 2.08
CA ALA A 214 -12.53 -12.30 1.32
C ALA A 214 -13.29 -11.23 0.51
N SER A 215 -13.29 -9.97 0.98
CA SER A 215 -13.84 -8.82 0.25
C SER A 215 -13.04 -8.42 -1.00
N GLY A 216 -11.83 -8.95 -1.16
CA GLY A 216 -10.87 -8.58 -2.20
C GLY A 216 -9.97 -7.40 -1.84
N ASP A 217 -10.25 -6.71 -0.74
CA ASP A 217 -9.38 -5.65 -0.23
C ASP A 217 -8.02 -6.25 0.18
N SER A 218 -6.96 -5.46 0.09
CA SER A 218 -5.63 -5.98 0.43
C SER A 218 -5.52 -6.26 1.92
N PHE A 219 -4.94 -7.42 2.25
CA PHE A 219 -4.62 -7.77 3.62
C PHE A 219 -3.79 -6.68 4.31
N PHE A 220 -2.81 -6.07 3.63
CA PHE A 220 -1.99 -5.01 4.25
C PHE A 220 -2.81 -3.78 4.62
N ASP A 221 -3.74 -3.35 3.75
CA ASP A 221 -4.58 -2.18 3.98
C ASP A 221 -5.57 -2.47 5.13
N THR A 222 -6.19 -3.66 5.13
CA THR A 222 -7.09 -4.10 6.20
C THR A 222 -6.36 -4.29 7.53
N HIS A 223 -5.16 -4.89 7.51
CA HIS A 223 -4.36 -5.08 8.72
C HIS A 223 -3.95 -3.74 9.33
N LYS A 224 -3.59 -2.74 8.50
CA LYS A 224 -3.31 -1.38 8.96
C LYS A 224 -4.55 -0.72 9.60
N LEU A 225 -5.74 -0.90 9.01
CA LEU A 225 -6.99 -0.45 9.62
C LEU A 225 -7.26 -1.13 10.97
N MET A 226 -7.05 -2.44 11.08
CA MET A 226 -7.24 -3.18 12.32
C MET A 226 -6.31 -2.68 13.43
N HIS A 227 -5.04 -2.44 13.13
CA HIS A 227 -4.08 -1.86 14.09
C HIS A 227 -4.52 -0.48 14.59
N LEU A 228 -5.02 0.37 13.69
CA LEU A 228 -5.56 1.67 14.08
C LEU A 228 -6.75 1.50 15.04
N LYS A 229 -7.70 0.61 14.74
CA LYS A 229 -8.86 0.36 15.60
C LYS A 229 -8.44 -0.11 16.99
N ILE A 230 -7.50 -1.05 17.07
CA ILE A 230 -6.93 -1.51 18.35
C ILE A 230 -6.28 -0.35 19.11
N THR A 231 -5.56 0.54 18.40
CA THR A 231 -4.93 1.70 19.02
C THR A 231 -5.96 2.69 19.56
N ILE A 232 -7.06 2.92 18.83
CA ILE A 232 -8.17 3.76 19.27
C ILE A 232 -8.83 3.19 20.52
N ASP A 233 -9.03 1.87 20.59
CA ASP A 233 -9.60 1.23 21.77
C ASP A 233 -8.66 1.32 22.98
N ARG A 234 -7.34 1.23 22.77
CA ARG A 234 -6.35 1.52 23.84
C ARG A 234 -6.43 2.96 24.32
N PHE A 235 -6.57 3.93 23.42
CA PHE A 235 -6.73 5.33 23.81
C PHE A 235 -7.98 5.56 24.65
N LYS A 236 -9.11 4.90 24.35
CA LYS A 236 -10.31 4.99 25.20
C LYS A 236 -10.00 4.55 26.63
N VAL A 237 -9.37 3.38 26.79
CA VAL A 237 -8.99 2.84 28.10
C VAL A 237 -8.03 3.79 28.84
N TYR A 238 -7.03 4.36 28.15
CA TYR A 238 -6.11 5.31 28.79
C TYR A 238 -6.79 6.62 29.19
N ILE A 239 -7.69 7.15 28.36
CA ILE A 239 -8.45 8.36 28.69
C ILE A 239 -9.34 8.13 29.91
N GLU A 240 -10.01 6.98 29.99
CA GLU A 240 -10.84 6.59 31.14
C GLU A 240 -10.02 6.46 32.42
N ASN A 241 -8.87 5.79 32.37
CA ASN A 241 -8.03 5.55 33.55
C ASN A 241 -7.26 6.79 34.02
N GLU A 242 -6.94 7.71 33.11
CA GLU A 242 -6.07 8.87 33.38
C GLU A 242 -6.84 10.21 33.34
N GLU A 243 -8.18 10.18 33.42
CA GLU A 243 -9.06 11.36 33.26
C GLU A 243 -8.59 12.56 34.12
N GLU A 244 -8.33 12.35 35.41
CA GLU A 244 -7.91 13.42 36.31
C GLU A 244 -6.53 13.98 35.96
N LYS A 245 -5.58 13.13 35.54
CA LYS A 245 -4.26 13.58 35.10
C LYS A 245 -4.36 14.39 33.80
N ILE A 246 -5.25 14.02 32.88
CA ILE A 246 -5.50 14.77 31.65
C ILE A 246 -6.08 16.16 31.99
N LYS A 247 -7.07 16.25 32.89
CA LYS A 247 -7.64 17.53 33.35
C LYS A 247 -6.57 18.44 33.97
N ILE A 248 -5.74 17.88 34.85
CA ILE A 248 -4.63 18.62 35.48
C ILE A 248 -3.64 19.11 34.41
N ALA A 249 -3.24 18.25 33.47
CA ALA A 249 -2.30 18.60 32.41
C ALA A 249 -2.84 19.70 31.49
N LEU A 250 -4.15 19.70 31.23
CA LEU A 250 -4.83 20.71 30.43
C LEU A 250 -5.18 21.98 31.21
N LYS A 251 -4.95 22.01 32.53
CA LYS A 251 -5.36 23.11 33.43
C LYS A 251 -6.86 23.42 33.35
N GLU A 252 -7.69 22.39 33.17
CA GLU A 252 -9.13 22.52 32.96
C GLU A 252 -9.87 21.50 33.86
N SER A 253 -10.46 21.99 34.96
CA SER A 253 -11.11 21.18 35.99
C SER A 253 -12.63 21.15 35.92
N GLU A 254 -13.26 22.12 35.25
CA GLU A 254 -14.71 22.34 35.32
C GLU A 254 -15.45 22.13 34.00
N LYS A 255 -14.78 22.27 32.85
CA LYS A 255 -15.43 22.04 31.54
C LYS A 255 -15.42 20.58 31.11
N ASN A 256 -16.38 20.25 30.27
CA ASN A 256 -16.30 19.04 29.47
C ASN A 256 -15.17 19.18 28.45
N ILE A 257 -14.22 18.24 28.47
CA ILE A 257 -13.08 18.23 27.57
C ILE A 257 -13.42 17.28 26.43
N GLU A 258 -13.46 17.81 25.21
CA GLU A 258 -13.59 17.00 24.01
C GLU A 258 -12.21 16.67 23.46
N LEU A 259 -11.96 15.38 23.24
CA LEU A 259 -10.76 14.85 22.63
C LEU A 259 -11.12 14.16 21.31
N THR A 260 -10.20 14.20 20.36
CA THR A 260 -10.32 13.50 19.07
C THR A 260 -8.96 12.91 18.66
N LEU A 261 -8.87 12.36 17.45
CA LEU A 261 -7.61 11.86 16.90
C LEU A 261 -6.92 12.93 16.06
N SER A 262 -5.60 13.00 16.17
CA SER A 262 -4.75 13.56 15.12
C SER A 262 -3.92 12.41 14.54
N ILE A 263 -3.71 12.39 13.24
CA ILE A 263 -2.86 11.39 12.59
C ILE A 263 -1.76 12.13 11.85
N ASP A 264 -0.52 11.92 12.31
CA ASP A 264 0.67 12.42 11.63
C ASP A 264 1.56 11.25 11.22
N ASN A 265 2.02 11.25 9.97
CA ASN A 265 2.86 10.19 9.41
C ASN A 265 2.31 8.76 9.68
N ASN A 266 0.99 8.57 9.54
CA ASN A 266 0.26 7.34 9.85
C ASN A 266 0.30 6.88 11.31
N LYS A 267 0.74 7.74 12.24
CA LYS A 267 0.70 7.48 13.69
C LYS A 267 -0.47 8.25 14.31
N PRO A 268 -1.40 7.57 14.99
CA PRO A 268 -2.51 8.23 15.66
C PRO A 268 -2.06 8.79 17.02
N PHE A 269 -2.57 9.96 17.35
CA PHE A 269 -2.37 10.66 18.61
C PHE A 269 -3.72 11.12 19.15
N VAL A 270 -3.88 11.17 20.47
CA VAL A 270 -5.03 11.85 21.07
C VAL A 270 -4.77 13.35 21.05
N TYR A 271 -5.77 14.12 20.64
CA TYR A 271 -5.65 15.55 20.42
C TYR A 271 -6.81 16.29 21.08
N SER A 272 -6.52 17.42 21.72
CA SER A 272 -7.52 18.33 22.26
C SER A 272 -7.67 19.55 21.33
N PRO A 273 -8.78 19.67 20.58
CA PRO A 273 -9.01 20.81 19.70
C PRO A 273 -9.04 22.16 20.42
N LEU A 274 -9.67 22.20 21.61
CA LEU A 274 -9.78 23.42 22.42
C LEU A 274 -8.41 23.98 22.81
N HIS A 275 -7.52 23.10 23.25
CA HIS A 275 -6.18 23.47 23.75
C HIS A 275 -5.11 23.44 22.66
N LYS A 276 -5.44 22.93 21.47
CA LYS A 276 -4.54 22.75 20.32
C LYS A 276 -3.28 21.96 20.68
N THR A 277 -3.44 20.88 21.43
CA THR A 277 -2.32 20.05 21.92
C THR A 277 -2.59 18.56 21.79
N ILE A 278 -1.51 17.80 21.62
CA ILE A 278 -1.51 16.34 21.68
C ILE A 278 -1.44 15.89 23.15
N ILE A 279 -2.21 14.86 23.49
CA ILE A 279 -2.16 14.15 24.77
C ILE A 279 -1.32 12.89 24.57
N ASN A 280 -0.18 12.85 25.25
CA ASN A 280 0.70 11.69 25.24
C ASN A 280 0.45 10.83 26.48
N PHE A 281 0.27 9.54 26.26
CA PHE A 281 0.27 8.55 27.35
C PHE A 281 1.68 7.99 27.47
N ILE A 282 2.25 8.05 28.68
CA ILE A 282 3.52 7.40 28.97
C ILE A 282 3.21 5.90 29.10
N ASN A 283 3.86 5.07 28.29
CA ASN A 283 3.83 3.62 28.44
C ASN A 283 4.71 3.17 29.60
#